data_AF-A0A3M1YKK4-F1
#
_entry.id   AF-A0A3M1YKK4-F1
#
_cell.length_a   1.000
_cell.length_b   1.000
_cell.length_c   1.000
_cell.angle_alpha   90.00
_cell.angle_beta   90.00
_cell.angle_gamma   90.00
#
_symmetry.space_group_name_H-M   'P 1'
#
loop_
_entity.id
_entity.type
_entity.pdbx_description
1 polymer ?
#
loop_
_entity_poly.entity_id
_entity_poly.type
_entity_poly.pdbx_seq_one_letter_code
_entity_poly.pdbx_strand_id
1 'polypeptide(L)'
;MADGSHITPDYFRTILVTVVGQAYAAAGYELEERPVQWAGGRFRFLKKMNNDLTAVIEYQLLTYVDSEWAVGQPSRFKVTLICTDGRRRDLSALVVEDFGVAILPSATHWWTFQNLDELGKALAEAGHLVVGYGIPWLAGDLKPDETQ
;
A
#
# COMPACT_ATOMS: atom_id res chain seq x y z
N MET A 1 -29.93 3.01 13.76
CA MET A 1 -28.99 4.14 13.77
C MET A 1 -27.63 3.57 13.45
N ALA A 2 -27.23 3.60 12.17
CA ALA A 2 -25.91 3.15 11.76
C ALA A 2 -24.97 4.35 11.99
N ASP A 3 -24.06 4.22 12.95
CA ASP A 3 -22.92 5.11 13.06
C ASP A 3 -22.04 4.85 11.84
N GLY A 4 -22.22 5.66 10.79
CA GLY A 4 -21.42 5.63 9.59
C GLY A 4 -20.03 6.13 9.91
N SER A 5 -19.20 5.27 10.49
CA SER A 5 -17.83 5.60 10.87
C SER A 5 -17.01 5.89 9.61
N HIS A 6 -17.01 7.14 9.18
CA HIS A 6 -16.21 7.62 8.06
C HIS A 6 -14.72 7.41 8.39
N ILE A 7 -14.03 6.63 7.56
CA ILE A 7 -12.59 6.44 7.72
C ILE A 7 -11.88 7.68 7.18
N THR A 8 -11.39 8.51 8.10
CA THR A 8 -10.54 9.66 7.78
C THR A 8 -9.13 9.21 7.41
N PRO A 9 -8.34 10.05 6.72
CA PRO A 9 -6.93 9.73 6.46
C PRO A 9 -6.12 9.46 7.74
N ASP A 10 -6.38 10.19 8.83
CA ASP A 10 -5.72 9.95 10.13
C ASP A 10 -6.09 8.61 10.75
N TYR A 11 -7.36 8.20 10.61
CA TYR A 11 -7.81 6.91 11.08
C TYR A 11 -7.20 5.78 10.24
N PHE A 12 -7.21 5.93 8.91
CA PHE A 12 -6.52 5.00 8.00
C PHE A 12 -5.05 4.85 8.36
N ARG A 13 -4.32 5.95 8.60
CA ARG A 13 -2.91 5.94 9.04
C ARG A 13 -2.71 5.11 10.30
N THR A 14 -3.59 5.28 11.28
CA THR A 14 -3.52 4.56 12.57
C THR A 14 -3.64 3.06 12.36
N ILE A 15 -4.61 2.62 11.55
CA ILE A 15 -4.79 1.20 11.23
C ILE A 15 -3.66 0.68 10.36
N LEU A 16 -3.21 1.44 9.36
CA LEU A 16 -2.05 1.12 8.52
C LEU A 16 -0.82 0.81 9.37
N VAL A 17 -0.43 1.73 10.26
CA VAL A 17 0.73 1.52 11.15
C VAL A 17 0.52 0.33 12.09
N THR A 18 -0.71 0.13 12.58
CA THR A 18 -1.02 -1.02 13.46
C THR A 18 -0.86 -2.36 12.74
N VAL A 19 -1.32 -2.46 11.49
CA VAL A 19 -1.36 -3.71 10.74
C VAL A 19 0.01 -4.04 10.13
N VAL A 20 0.66 -3.08 9.47
CA VAL A 20 1.91 -3.35 8.72
C VAL A 20 3.15 -2.76 9.36
N GLY A 21 3.00 -1.85 10.32
CA GLY A 21 4.11 -1.05 10.85
C GLY A 21 5.22 -1.87 11.49
N GLN A 22 4.89 -2.91 12.25
CA GLN A 22 5.90 -3.78 12.85
C GLN A 22 6.72 -4.54 11.79
N ALA A 23 6.05 -5.09 10.77
CA ALA A 23 6.73 -5.80 9.68
C ALA A 23 7.64 -4.86 8.88
N TYR A 24 7.19 -3.63 8.63
CA TYR A 24 7.97 -2.64 7.88
C TYR A 24 9.15 -2.12 8.69
N ALA A 25 8.95 -1.83 9.97
CA ALA A 25 10.02 -1.45 10.89
C ALA A 25 11.09 -2.54 10.99
N ALA A 26 10.70 -3.81 11.09
CA ALA A 26 11.63 -4.94 11.08
C ALA A 26 12.44 -5.03 9.78
N ALA A 27 11.87 -4.62 8.65
CA ALA A 27 12.56 -4.51 7.37
C ALA A 27 13.38 -3.22 7.20
N GLY A 28 13.36 -2.31 8.18
CA GLY A 28 14.08 -1.03 8.18
C GLY A 28 13.35 0.11 7.46
N TYR A 29 12.03 -0.01 7.29
CA TYR A 29 11.20 1.06 6.73
C TYR A 29 10.51 1.86 7.84
N GLU A 30 10.52 3.18 7.71
CA GLU A 30 9.88 4.11 8.65
C GLU A 30 8.82 4.95 7.94
N LEU A 31 7.71 5.26 8.63
CA LEU A 31 6.68 6.13 8.09
C LEU A 31 7.21 7.58 8.02
N GLU A 32 7.15 8.18 6.83
CA GLU A 32 7.55 9.58 6.62
C GLU A 32 6.58 10.53 7.29
N GLU A 33 7.10 11.41 8.16
CA GLU A 33 6.30 12.46 8.77
C GLU A 33 6.00 13.59 7.77
N ARG A 34 4.86 13.47 7.08
CA ARG A 34 4.37 14.47 6.13
C ARG A 34 2.89 14.77 6.33
N PRO A 35 2.51 15.57 7.34
CA PRO A 35 1.12 15.82 7.70
C PRO A 35 0.23 16.31 6.53
N VAL A 36 0.76 17.18 5.67
CA VAL A 36 0.04 17.67 4.48
C VAL A 36 -0.24 16.55 3.48
N GLN A 37 0.69 15.60 3.30
CA GLN A 37 0.49 14.47 2.39
C GLN A 37 -0.45 13.42 2.99
N TRP A 38 -0.34 13.20 4.30
CA TRP A 38 -1.26 12.33 5.04
C TRP A 38 -2.70 12.81 4.93
N ALA A 39 -2.94 14.12 5.09
CA ALA A 39 -4.26 14.72 4.88
C ALA A 39 -4.80 14.49 3.46
N GLY A 40 -3.92 14.43 2.46
CA GLY A 40 -4.25 14.07 1.07
C GLY A 40 -4.33 12.56 0.79
N GLY A 41 -4.32 11.71 1.82
CA GLY A 41 -4.43 10.26 1.69
C GLY A 41 -3.16 9.57 1.19
N ARG A 42 -1.99 10.21 1.24
CA ARG A 42 -0.73 9.61 0.80
C ARG A 42 0.17 9.32 2.00
N PHE A 43 0.56 8.06 2.16
CA PHE A 43 1.40 7.58 3.25
C PHE A 43 2.61 6.85 2.66
N ARG A 44 3.82 7.19 3.11
CA ARG A 44 5.06 6.67 2.54
C ARG A 44 5.90 6.07 3.63
N PHE A 45 6.29 4.81 3.46
CA PHE A 45 7.31 4.18 4.28
C PHE A 45 8.63 4.22 3.52
N LEU A 46 9.71 4.69 4.13
CA LEU A 46 11.01 4.86 3.49
C LEU A 46 12.07 4.03 4.18
N LYS A 47 12.98 3.51 3.37
CA LYS A 47 14.22 2.89 3.82
C LYS A 47 15.37 3.47 3.02
N LYS A 48 16.40 3.94 3.70
CA LYS A 48 17.69 4.22 3.07
C LYS A 48 18.38 2.90 2.75
N MET A 49 18.77 2.74 1.51
CA MET A 49 19.44 1.57 0.97
C MET A 49 20.93 1.88 0.81
N ASN A 50 21.70 0.88 0.38
CA ASN A 50 23.09 1.07 0.00
C ASN A 50 23.21 2.04 -1.20
N ASN A 51 24.38 2.66 -1.38
CA ASN A 51 24.68 3.57 -2.50
C ASN A 51 23.75 4.80 -2.60
N ASP A 52 23.36 5.38 -1.46
CA ASP A 52 22.47 6.54 -1.37
C ASP A 52 21.08 6.37 -2.02
N LEU A 53 20.69 5.12 -2.33
CA LEU A 53 19.37 4.83 -2.84
C LEU A 53 18.33 4.90 -1.72
N THR A 54 17.09 5.25 -2.07
CA THR A 54 15.95 5.24 -1.16
C THR A 54 14.85 4.37 -1.74
N ALA A 55 14.43 3.37 -0.98
CA ALA A 55 13.27 2.54 -1.28
C ALA A 55 12.03 3.09 -0.57
N VAL A 56 10.90 3.08 -1.25
CA VAL A 56 9.65 3.67 -0.78
C VAL A 56 8.49 2.72 -1.05
N ILE A 57 7.69 2.47 -0.02
CA ILE A 57 6.37 1.83 -0.12
C ILE A 57 5.33 2.93 0.09
N GLU A 58 4.60 3.28 -0.96
CA GLU A 58 3.60 4.35 -0.96
C GLU A 58 2.19 3.79 -1.00
N TYR A 59 1.38 4.15 0.00
CA TYR A 59 -0.06 3.95 0.03
C TYR A 59 -0.76 5.21 -0.44
N GLN A 60 -1.61 5.09 -1.45
CA GLN A 60 -2.54 6.14 -1.86
C GLN A 60 -3.96 5.71 -1.55
N LEU A 61 -4.55 6.36 -0.56
CA LEU A 61 -5.93 6.22 -0.14
C LEU A 61 -6.83 7.14 -0.97
N LEU A 62 -8.00 6.63 -1.36
CA LEU A 62 -9.14 7.37 -1.87
C LEU A 62 -10.35 7.02 -1.00
N THR A 63 -10.76 7.97 -0.15
CA THR A 63 -11.92 7.83 0.72
C THR A 63 -13.17 8.35 0.02
N TYR A 64 -14.22 7.55 -0.01
CA TYR A 64 -15.55 8.03 -0.38
C TYR A 64 -16.34 8.29 0.91
N VAL A 65 -16.82 9.52 1.03
CA VAL A 65 -17.74 9.90 2.11
C VAL A 65 -19.14 9.67 1.57
N ASP A 66 -19.97 8.93 2.30
CA ASP A 66 -21.39 8.79 1.98
C ASP A 66 -22.00 10.19 1.84
N SER A 67 -22.34 10.52 0.60
CA SER A 67 -23.01 11.73 0.16
C SER A 67 -24.07 11.31 -0.83
N GLU A 68 -25.04 12.19 -1.15
CA GLU A 68 -26.09 11.88 -2.14
C GLU A 68 -25.53 11.37 -3.48
N TRP A 69 -24.26 11.66 -3.80
CA TRP A 69 -23.58 11.28 -5.05
C TRP A 69 -22.62 10.10 -4.92
N ALA A 70 -22.34 9.62 -3.70
CA ALA A 70 -21.36 8.57 -3.43
C ALA A 70 -21.89 7.44 -2.54
N VAL A 71 -23.21 7.37 -2.34
CA VAL A 71 -23.87 6.34 -1.51
C VAL A 71 -23.42 4.94 -1.94
N GLY A 72 -22.80 4.19 -1.02
CA GLY A 72 -22.43 2.79 -1.22
C GLY A 72 -21.17 2.54 -2.05
N GLN A 73 -20.42 3.58 -2.45
CA GLN A 73 -19.12 3.39 -3.10
C GLN A 73 -18.05 3.01 -2.07
N PRO A 74 -17.34 1.87 -2.23
CA PRO A 74 -16.31 1.48 -1.28
C PRO A 74 -15.10 2.41 -1.37
N SER A 75 -14.55 2.76 -0.21
CA SER A 75 -13.22 3.38 -0.14
C SER A 75 -12.17 2.41 -0.66
N ARG A 76 -11.05 2.93 -1.16
CA ARG A 76 -10.02 2.10 -1.75
C ARG A 76 -8.63 2.65 -1.60
N PHE A 77 -7.63 1.79 -1.68
CA PHE A 77 -6.24 2.20 -1.72
C PHE A 77 -5.44 1.40 -2.74
N LYS A 78 -4.31 1.97 -3.15
CA LYS A 78 -3.30 1.32 -3.97
C LYS A 78 -1.93 1.41 -3.30
N VAL A 79 -1.09 0.41 -3.53
CA VAL A 79 0.30 0.39 -3.08
C VAL A 79 1.23 0.52 -4.28
N THR A 80 2.15 1.48 -4.22
CA THR A 80 3.19 1.72 -5.24
C THR A 80 4.57 1.55 -4.60
N LEU A 81 5.44 0.81 -5.28
CA LEU A 81 6.83 0.60 -4.89
C LEU A 81 7.70 1.55 -5.74
N ILE A 82 8.58 2.32 -5.09
CA ILE A 82 9.43 3.31 -5.75
C ILE A 82 10.85 3.18 -5.21
N CYS A 83 11.84 3.15 -6.10
CA CYS A 83 13.25 3.28 -5.75
C CYS A 83 13.84 4.49 -6.49
N THR A 84 14.79 5.19 -5.86
CA THR A 84 15.45 6.37 -6.47
C THR A 84 16.37 6.03 -7.63
N ASP A 85 16.59 4.75 -7.92
CA ASP A 85 17.26 4.26 -9.14
C ASP A 85 16.37 4.33 -10.40
N GLY A 86 15.11 4.76 -10.25
CA GLY A 86 14.15 4.90 -11.34
C GLY A 86 13.11 3.79 -11.40
N ARG A 87 13.26 2.70 -10.63
CA ARG A 87 12.25 1.64 -10.57
C ARG A 87 10.99 2.13 -9.88
N ARG A 88 9.84 1.95 -10.56
CA ARG A 88 8.51 2.26 -10.05
C ARG A 88 7.51 1.24 -10.55
N ARG A 89 6.76 0.61 -9.64
CA ARG A 89 5.75 -0.39 -10.01
C ARG A 89 4.60 -0.39 -9.01
N ASP A 90 3.38 -0.61 -9.50
CA ASP A 90 2.26 -0.92 -8.62
C ASP A 90 2.45 -2.32 -8.04
N LEU A 91 2.16 -2.51 -6.75
CA LEU A 91 2.32 -3.82 -6.11
C LEU A 91 1.52 -4.91 -6.82
N SER A 92 0.29 -4.57 -7.23
CA SER A 92 -0.58 -5.49 -7.96
C SER A 92 -0.01 -5.90 -9.31
N ALA A 93 0.59 -4.97 -10.05
CA ALA A 93 1.22 -5.24 -11.33
C ALA A 93 2.50 -6.06 -11.15
N LEU A 94 3.31 -5.74 -10.14
CA LEU A 94 4.49 -6.53 -9.80
C LEU A 94 4.14 -8.01 -9.57
N VAL A 95 3.11 -8.28 -8.77
CA VAL A 95 2.71 -9.66 -8.43
C VAL A 95 2.09 -10.39 -9.63
N VAL A 96 1.15 -9.74 -10.34
CA VAL A 96 0.34 -10.42 -11.38
C VAL A 96 1.05 -10.47 -12.73
N GLU A 97 1.63 -9.36 -13.19
CA GLU A 97 2.29 -9.30 -14.50
C GLU A 97 3.73 -9.75 -14.41
N ASP A 98 4.51 -9.18 -13.47
CA ASP A 98 5.96 -9.38 -13.49
C ASP A 98 6.33 -10.75 -12.89
N PHE A 99 5.68 -11.18 -11.81
CA PHE A 99 5.90 -12.51 -11.22
C PHE A 99 4.92 -13.59 -11.72
N GLY A 100 3.89 -13.23 -12.50
CA GLY A 100 2.93 -14.20 -13.04
C GLY A 100 2.06 -14.90 -11.99
N VAL A 101 1.92 -14.32 -10.79
CA VAL A 101 1.22 -14.95 -9.67
C VAL A 101 -0.23 -14.46 -9.59
N ALA A 102 -1.17 -15.37 -9.84
CA ALA A 102 -2.61 -15.08 -9.82
C ALA A 102 -3.23 -15.05 -8.40
N ILE A 103 -2.61 -14.32 -7.47
CA ILE A 103 -3.16 -14.09 -6.12
C ILE A 103 -4.15 -12.92 -6.11
N LEU A 104 -3.94 -11.91 -6.96
CA LEU A 104 -4.84 -10.76 -7.09
C LEU A 104 -5.72 -10.86 -8.35
N PRO A 105 -6.91 -10.23 -8.36
CA PRO A 105 -7.81 -10.27 -9.52
C PRO A 105 -7.23 -9.67 -10.81
N SER A 106 -6.35 -8.68 -10.69
CA SER A 106 -5.71 -8.02 -11.84
C SER A 106 -4.45 -7.24 -11.44
N ALA A 107 -3.65 -6.89 -12.45
CA ALA A 107 -2.48 -6.01 -12.29
C ALA A 107 -2.83 -4.57 -11.86
N THR A 108 -4.06 -4.14 -12.12
CA THR A 108 -4.58 -2.81 -11.77
C THR A 108 -5.44 -2.85 -10.50
N HIS A 109 -5.30 -3.89 -9.69
CA HIS A 109 -6.11 -4.09 -8.49
C HIS A 109 -6.01 -2.93 -7.50
N TRP A 110 -7.17 -2.52 -7.01
CA TRP A 110 -7.33 -1.62 -5.87
C TRP A 110 -7.94 -2.41 -4.73
N TRP A 111 -7.33 -2.32 -3.55
CA TRP A 111 -7.93 -2.87 -2.34
C TRP A 111 -9.09 -2.00 -1.93
N THR A 112 -10.27 -2.60 -1.76
CA THR A 112 -11.51 -1.90 -1.43
C THR A 112 -11.97 -2.27 -0.02
N PHE A 113 -12.58 -1.31 0.68
CA PHE A 113 -13.14 -1.53 2.01
C PHE A 113 -14.31 -0.56 2.27
N GLN A 114 -15.28 -1.01 3.06
CA GLN A 114 -16.41 -0.20 3.51
C GLN A 114 -16.43 0.01 5.02
N ASN A 115 -15.73 -0.84 5.78
CA ASN A 115 -15.66 -0.80 7.23
C ASN A 115 -14.25 -1.13 7.74
N LEU A 116 -14.07 -1.04 9.06
CA LEU A 116 -12.79 -1.24 9.73
C LEU A 116 -12.25 -2.67 9.57
N ASP A 117 -13.12 -3.68 9.64
CA ASP A 117 -12.71 -5.08 9.54
C ASP A 117 -12.22 -5.40 8.13
N GLU A 118 -12.91 -4.90 7.10
CA GLU A 118 -12.49 -5.00 5.71
C GLU A 118 -11.18 -4.25 5.47
N LEU A 119 -11.02 -3.05 6.03
CA LEU A 119 -9.78 -2.29 5.94
C LEU A 119 -8.61 -3.08 6.53
N GLY A 120 -8.79 -3.65 7.72
CA GLY A 120 -7.75 -4.47 8.37
C GLY A 120 -7.33 -5.67 7.52
N LYS A 121 -8.29 -6.40 6.95
CA LYS A 121 -8.04 -7.53 6.05
C LYS A 121 -7.31 -7.10 4.77
N ALA A 122 -7.77 -6.03 4.15
CA ALA A 122 -7.18 -5.49 2.94
C ALA A 122 -5.73 -5.01 3.16
N LEU A 123 -5.47 -4.31 4.27
CA LEU A 123 -4.12 -3.91 4.66
C LEU A 123 -3.22 -5.10 4.97
N ALA A 124 -3.75 -6.15 5.60
CA ALA A 124 -3.00 -7.36 5.90
C ALA A 124 -2.61 -8.11 4.62
N GLU A 125 -3.52 -8.25 3.65
CA GLU A 125 -3.23 -8.86 2.34
C GLU A 125 -2.18 -8.04 1.58
N ALA A 126 -2.38 -6.73 1.43
CA ALA A 126 -1.42 -5.85 0.79
C ALA A 126 -0.06 -5.89 1.50
N GLY A 127 -0.05 -5.85 2.83
CA GLY A 127 1.15 -5.93 3.66
C GLY A 127 1.93 -7.23 3.44
N HIS A 128 1.23 -8.37 3.37
CA HIS A 128 1.84 -9.66 3.09
C HIS A 128 2.51 -9.69 1.71
N LEU A 129 1.84 -9.14 0.68
CA LEU A 129 2.41 -9.03 -0.67
C LEU A 129 3.61 -8.07 -0.72
N VAL A 130 3.58 -6.96 0.04
CA VAL A 130 4.75 -6.09 0.16
C VAL A 130 5.92 -6.83 0.80
N VAL A 131 5.69 -7.60 1.87
CA VAL A 131 6.75 -8.36 2.53
C VAL A 131 7.30 -9.48 1.62
N GLY A 132 6.43 -10.21 0.93
CA GLY A 132 6.82 -11.35 0.09
C GLY A 132 7.45 -10.95 -1.26
N TYR A 133 6.95 -9.88 -1.88
CA TYR A 133 7.38 -9.48 -3.24
C TYR A 133 7.97 -8.07 -3.26
N GLY A 134 7.31 -7.10 -2.64
CA GLY A 134 7.67 -5.69 -2.77
C GLY A 134 9.01 -5.32 -2.15
N ILE A 135 9.28 -5.73 -0.91
CA ILE A 135 10.52 -5.45 -0.19
C ILE A 135 11.72 -6.16 -0.84
N PRO A 136 11.67 -7.47 -1.14
CA PRO A 136 12.74 -8.15 -1.87
C PRO A 136 12.99 -7.55 -3.25
N TRP A 137 11.93 -7.15 -3.97
CA TRP A 137 12.08 -6.47 -5.25
C TRP A 137 12.75 -5.11 -5.09
N LEU A 138 12.32 -4.27 -4.15
CA LEU A 138 12.96 -2.98 -3.86
C LEU A 138 14.44 -3.15 -3.49
N ALA A 139 14.77 -4.19 -2.72
CA ALA A 139 16.15 -4.54 -2.37
C ALA A 139 16.98 -5.05 -3.55
N GLY A 140 16.34 -5.54 -4.62
CA GLY A 140 17.01 -6.17 -5.75
C GLY A 140 17.32 -7.65 -5.53
N ASP A 141 16.90 -8.21 -4.39
CA ASP A 141 17.06 -9.62 -4.02
C ASP A 141 16.08 -10.53 -4.77
N LEU A 142 14.95 -9.98 -5.20
CA LEU A 142 13.96 -10.66 -6.01
C LEU A 142 13.77 -9.92 -7.33
N LYS A 143 13.91 -10.65 -8.44
CA LYS A 143 13.73 -10.12 -9.79
C LYS A 143 12.68 -10.97 -10.50
N PRO A 144 11.78 -10.35 -11.29
CA PRO A 144 10.97 -11.07 -12.26
C PRO A 144 11.87 -11.92 -13.16
N ASP A 145 11.43 -13.11 -13.55
CA ASP A 145 12.19 -13.93 -14.50
C ASP A 145 12.40 -13.14 -15.80
N GLU A 146 13.64 -13.03 -16.28
CA GLU A 146 13.99 -12.30 -17.51
C GLU A 146 13.45 -12.98 -18.80
N THR A 147 12.64 -14.02 -18.65
CA THR A 147 12.21 -14.91 -19.74
C THR A 147 10.69 -14.85 -19.90
N GLN A 148 10.20 -13.84 -20.63
CA GLN A 148 8.95 -13.92 -21.38
C GLN A 148 9.16 -13.37 -22.79
#